data_AF-A0A310SE76-F1
#
_entry.id   AF-A0A310SE76-F1
#
_cell.length_a   1.000
_cell.length_b   1.000
_cell.length_c   1.000
_cell.angle_alpha   90.00
_cell.angle_beta   90.00
_cell.angle_gamma   90.00
#
_symmetry.space_group_name_H-M   'P 1'
#
loop_
_entity.id
_entity.type
_entity.pdbx_description
1 polymer ?
#
loop_
_entity_poly.entity_id
_entity_poly.type
_entity_poly.pdbx_seq_one_letter_code
_entity_poly.pdbx_strand_id
1 'polypeptide(L)'
;VIDFGSSCYDDQRIYTYIQSRFYRAPEVILGAKYGMPIDMWSLGCILVELVTGFPLLPGEDEADQLACIIELLGMPPPQLLESAKRRRQFINSKGYPRYCTVITMSDGSIVLNGGISRKGKDRGPPGSKDLRKMLKNCGDPYFLDFIHRCLKWDPQQRMTPGDALPALQAAPASPTSASGLRTSASGSKSSTKSNTLQSNNTENTNKVKQLNDIFHTMSTIYSALQRNDGERGRGRGQPVATNHQPIINIRRSMHCISDDSSSGGGGDGSSSSTSAKFSLSQHGICWQNAVKTMKISCDKLNDQEHSLLALKLTNCFLEDSGHRTYDCYSINSENQRSTCINNMSDRAFSVYNEFYIHTTHMCFYLNYEAWQTETDNTIKQLYQVSSRMKEQLLEASEMQETMLSSQKQSLQMQNKLLNHGKELGDVLKSSSENVDNLVKDFKESAKDQKVLLFQIFSYFHSFQNWIVGEVSWFQSIIYYVTSCILCALFSSCKKTADARITLFTILSLNVVAERMLVQYYDNMDHSSDSKNNLVRTTWMYRKIALIFCAITLFCTYYYYRDEQVENYNALKRIEHQLNIIQEGTSISTMHPVCYSTRLNLKRLQAQAKKQNNTDVLS
;
A
#
# COMPACT_ATOMS: atom_id res chain seq x y z
N VAL A 1 12.62 3.44 -14.32
CA VAL A 1 11.37 3.56 -13.53
C VAL A 1 10.20 3.27 -14.46
N ILE A 2 9.25 2.45 -14.04
CA ILE A 2 8.06 2.03 -14.81
C ILE A 2 6.80 2.22 -13.95
N ASP A 3 5.62 1.94 -14.53
CA ASP A 3 4.30 2.01 -13.87
C ASP A 3 3.92 3.39 -13.31
N PHE A 4 3.76 4.36 -14.21
CA PHE A 4 3.27 5.70 -13.89
C PHE A 4 1.73 5.75 -13.69
N GLY A 5 1.04 4.60 -13.56
CA GLY A 5 -0.42 4.54 -13.43
C GLY A 5 -0.96 5.19 -12.15
N SER A 6 -0.13 5.31 -11.11
CA SER A 6 -0.44 6.03 -9.86
C SER A 6 0.21 7.42 -9.77
N SER A 7 0.88 7.89 -10.83
CA SER A 7 1.52 9.21 -10.85
C SER A 7 0.49 10.33 -10.95
N CYS A 8 0.81 11.49 -10.37
CA CYS A 8 0.01 12.70 -10.48
C CYS A 8 0.91 13.94 -10.43
N TYR A 9 0.43 15.06 -10.99
CA TYR A 9 1.06 16.35 -10.75
C TYR A 9 0.83 16.80 -9.30
N ASP A 10 1.77 17.56 -8.72
CA ASP A 10 1.71 17.94 -7.30
C ASP A 10 0.47 18.79 -6.95
N ASP A 11 -0.09 19.52 -7.92
CA ASP A 11 -1.32 20.29 -7.79
C ASP A 11 -2.60 19.46 -8.00
N GLN A 12 -2.51 18.24 -8.55
CA GLN A 12 -3.63 17.38 -8.95
C GLN A 12 -3.70 16.06 -8.17
N ARG A 13 -3.58 16.13 -6.84
CA ARG A 13 -3.65 14.96 -5.95
C ARG A 13 -5.09 14.44 -5.80
N ILE A 14 -5.33 13.18 -6.17
CA ILE A 14 -6.66 12.55 -6.15
C ILE A 14 -6.83 11.60 -4.95
N TYR A 15 -5.81 10.81 -4.61
CA TYR A 15 -5.94 9.69 -3.67
C TYR A 15 -5.23 9.95 -2.34
N THR A 16 -5.75 9.41 -1.24
CA THR A 16 -5.16 9.50 0.10
C THR A 16 -4.42 8.24 0.53
N TYR A 17 -4.72 7.10 -0.09
CA TYR A 17 -4.05 5.83 0.11
C TYR A 17 -3.25 5.46 -1.15
N ILE A 18 -1.95 5.72 -1.12
CA ILE A 18 -1.03 5.58 -2.26
C ILE A 18 0.27 4.89 -1.83
N GLN A 19 1.13 4.57 -2.80
CA GLN A 19 2.39 3.83 -2.64
C GLN A 19 2.18 2.38 -2.15
N SER A 20 3.15 1.51 -2.45
CA SER A 20 3.21 0.18 -1.85
C SER A 20 3.66 0.28 -0.39
N ARG A 21 3.06 -0.51 0.50
CA ARG A 21 3.12 -0.32 1.96
C ARG A 21 4.54 -0.22 2.53
N PHE A 22 5.46 -1.11 2.14
CA PHE A 22 6.82 -1.14 2.67
C PHE A 22 7.64 0.11 2.31
N TYR A 23 7.23 0.82 1.26
CA TYR A 23 7.88 2.03 0.73
C TYR A 23 7.05 3.29 1.00
N ARG A 24 5.96 3.18 1.76
CA ARG A 24 5.02 4.29 1.98
C ARG A 24 5.56 5.27 3.00
N ALA A 25 5.50 6.55 2.65
CA ALA A 25 5.98 7.64 3.50
C ALA A 25 5.06 7.90 4.70
N PRO A 26 5.61 8.39 5.85
CA PRO A 26 4.84 8.59 7.07
C PRO A 26 3.73 9.63 6.93
N GLU A 27 3.93 10.70 6.14
CA GLU A 27 2.92 11.73 5.89
C GLU A 27 1.67 11.19 5.19
N VAL A 28 1.83 10.15 4.34
CA VAL A 28 0.70 9.47 3.69
C VAL A 28 -0.10 8.66 4.72
N ILE A 29 0.58 7.89 5.58
CA ILE A 29 -0.06 7.09 6.62
C ILE A 29 -0.79 7.98 7.63
N LEU A 30 -0.14 9.06 8.06
CA LEU A 30 -0.67 10.04 9.01
C LEU A 30 -1.74 10.96 8.41
N GLY A 31 -1.91 10.96 7.08
CA GLY A 31 -2.88 11.81 6.39
C GLY A 31 -2.53 13.30 6.47
N ALA A 32 -1.24 13.64 6.45
CA ALA A 32 -0.75 14.99 6.26
C ALA A 32 -0.68 15.32 4.76
N LYS A 33 -0.37 16.58 4.40
CA LYS A 33 -0.16 16.96 2.99
C LYS A 33 1.11 16.27 2.48
N TYR A 34 0.99 15.52 1.39
CA TYR A 34 2.10 14.86 0.72
C TYR A 34 2.41 15.53 -0.63
N GLY A 35 3.58 15.25 -1.18
CA GLY A 35 4.05 15.70 -2.50
C GLY A 35 5.26 14.88 -2.94
N MET A 36 6.09 15.42 -3.84
CA MET A 36 7.29 14.76 -4.37
C MET A 36 8.23 14.09 -3.33
N PRO A 37 8.40 14.59 -2.09
CA PRO A 37 9.28 13.94 -1.11
C PRO A 37 8.91 12.49 -0.73
N ILE A 38 7.69 12.01 -1.02
CA ILE A 38 7.30 10.61 -0.76
C ILE A 38 8.12 9.62 -1.60
N ASP A 39 8.59 10.04 -2.77
CA ASP A 39 9.40 9.20 -3.65
C ASP A 39 10.82 9.05 -3.11
N MET A 40 11.35 10.11 -2.48
CA MET A 40 12.65 10.08 -1.81
C MET A 40 12.64 9.17 -0.58
N TRP A 41 11.52 9.10 0.13
CA TRP A 41 11.33 8.09 1.18
C TRP A 41 11.35 6.66 0.62
N SER A 42 10.61 6.44 -0.48
CA SER A 42 10.55 5.15 -1.17
C SER A 42 11.94 4.70 -1.63
N LEU A 43 12.71 5.63 -2.22
CA LEU A 43 14.08 5.41 -2.66
C LEU A 43 14.96 4.95 -1.50
N GLY A 44 14.93 5.64 -0.36
CA GLY A 44 15.69 5.23 0.83
C GLY A 44 15.37 3.79 1.27
N CYS A 45 14.08 3.43 1.31
CA CYS A 45 13.67 2.07 1.66
C CYS A 45 14.14 1.02 0.63
N ILE A 46 14.02 1.32 -0.66
CA ILE A 46 14.44 0.44 -1.77
C ILE A 46 15.95 0.22 -1.74
N LEU A 47 16.75 1.28 -1.54
CA LEU A 47 18.21 1.16 -1.51
C LEU A 47 18.69 0.23 -0.38
N VAL A 48 18.07 0.31 0.80
CA VAL A 48 18.38 -0.62 1.89
C VAL A 48 17.98 -2.05 1.54
N GLU A 49 16.83 -2.24 0.90
CA GLU A 49 16.39 -3.57 0.46
C GLU A 49 17.32 -4.18 -0.59
N LEU A 50 17.80 -3.38 -1.53
CA LEU A 50 18.78 -3.83 -2.53
C LEU A 50 20.10 -4.29 -1.88
N VAL A 51 20.58 -3.57 -0.86
CA VAL A 51 21.84 -3.92 -0.17
C VAL A 51 21.66 -5.14 0.74
N THR A 52 20.54 -5.23 1.44
CA THR A 52 20.34 -6.25 2.49
C THR A 52 19.66 -7.53 1.99
N GLY A 53 18.92 -7.44 0.89
CA GLY A 53 18.00 -8.46 0.38
C GLY A 53 16.65 -8.52 1.09
N PHE A 54 16.40 -7.63 2.07
CA PHE A 54 15.18 -7.63 2.89
C PHE A 54 14.58 -6.23 3.02
N PRO A 55 13.25 -6.09 3.02
CA PRO A 55 12.59 -4.79 3.18
C PRO A 55 12.93 -4.16 4.54
N LEU A 56 13.33 -2.88 4.52
CA LEU A 56 13.69 -2.13 5.73
C LEU A 56 12.52 -2.01 6.73
N LEU A 57 11.31 -1.78 6.20
CA LEU A 57 10.10 -1.52 7.00
C LEU A 57 8.97 -2.49 6.61
N PRO A 58 9.02 -3.76 7.07
CA PRO A 58 8.07 -4.79 6.68
C PRO A 58 6.80 -4.77 7.55
N GLY A 59 6.00 -3.72 7.43
CA GLY A 59 4.73 -3.58 8.15
C GLY A 59 3.59 -4.40 7.55
N GLU A 60 2.78 -5.03 8.38
CA GLU A 60 1.66 -5.89 7.94
C GLU A 60 0.44 -5.10 7.47
N ASP A 61 0.15 -4.01 8.17
CA ASP A 61 -0.92 -3.06 7.88
C ASP A 61 -0.41 -1.61 8.07
N GLU A 62 -1.25 -0.59 7.90
CA GLU A 62 -0.81 0.81 8.04
C GLU A 62 -0.32 1.15 9.46
N ALA A 63 -0.94 0.56 10.50
CA ALA A 63 -0.55 0.83 11.87
C ALA A 63 0.78 0.15 12.21
N ASP A 64 0.97 -1.09 11.78
CA ASP A 64 2.22 -1.83 11.93
C ASP A 64 3.34 -1.23 11.07
N GLN A 65 3.03 -0.69 9.89
CA GLN A 65 3.99 0.06 9.08
C GLN A 65 4.51 1.28 9.83
N LEU A 66 3.61 2.07 10.45
CA LEU A 66 4.03 3.21 11.26
C LEU A 66 4.77 2.77 12.53
N ALA A 67 4.41 1.63 13.13
CA ALA A 67 5.16 1.05 14.26
C ALA A 67 6.61 0.74 13.86
N CYS A 68 6.85 0.11 12.70
CA CYS A 68 8.20 -0.12 12.18
C CYS A 68 8.99 1.18 11.99
N ILE A 69 8.32 2.23 11.50
CA ILE A 69 8.96 3.54 11.31
C ILE A 69 9.36 4.15 12.66
N ILE A 70 8.46 4.13 13.64
CA ILE A 70 8.70 4.69 14.97
C ILE A 70 9.78 3.88 15.71
N GLU A 71 9.78 2.56 15.58
CA GLU A 71 10.80 1.67 16.13
C GLU A 71 12.21 2.05 15.62
N LEU A 72 12.33 2.41 14.34
CA LEU A 72 13.60 2.77 13.70
C LEU A 72 14.02 4.24 13.91
N LEU A 73 13.09 5.18 13.75
CA LEU A 73 13.39 6.62 13.69
C LEU A 73 13.00 7.39 14.95
N GLY A 74 12.39 6.74 15.93
CA GLY A 74 11.82 7.41 17.09
C GLY A 74 10.47 8.06 16.81
N MET A 75 10.02 8.90 17.73
CA MET A 75 8.70 9.54 17.63
C MET A 75 8.67 10.61 16.53
N PRO A 76 7.55 10.73 15.78
CA PRO A 76 7.37 11.82 14.82
C PRO A 76 7.37 13.19 15.51
N PRO A 77 7.91 14.23 14.86
CA PRO A 77 7.94 15.57 15.42
C PRO A 77 6.52 16.16 15.58
N PRO A 78 6.29 17.02 16.59
CA PRO A 78 4.97 17.59 16.86
C PRO A 78 4.33 18.31 15.66
N GLN A 79 5.12 19.03 14.88
CA GLN A 79 4.69 19.78 13.68
C GLN A 79 4.04 18.86 12.63
N LEU A 80 4.63 17.68 12.39
CA LEU A 80 4.06 16.68 11.50
C LEU A 80 2.75 16.12 12.06
N LEU A 81 2.70 15.89 13.37
CA LEU A 81 1.48 15.40 14.02
C LEU A 81 0.35 16.44 14.02
N GLU A 82 0.64 17.73 14.13
CA GLU A 82 -0.37 18.81 14.11
C GLU A 82 -1.07 18.92 12.75
N SER A 83 -0.34 18.76 11.66
CA SER A 83 -0.90 18.77 10.30
C SER A 83 -1.55 17.44 9.87
N ALA A 84 -1.34 16.37 10.63
CA ALA A 84 -1.80 15.02 10.33
C ALA A 84 -3.27 14.77 10.71
N LYS A 85 -4.14 14.60 9.70
CA LYS A 85 -5.58 14.34 9.89
C LYS A 85 -5.87 13.02 10.62
N ARG A 86 -5.02 12.00 10.42
CA ARG A 86 -5.21 10.65 10.98
C ARG A 86 -4.39 10.38 12.24
N ARG A 87 -3.73 11.39 12.84
CA ARG A 87 -2.82 11.20 14.01
C ARG A 87 -3.44 10.36 15.14
N ARG A 88 -4.73 10.57 15.42
CA ARG A 88 -5.45 9.95 16.56
C ARG A 88 -5.62 8.44 16.42
N GLN A 89 -5.48 7.90 15.19
CA GLN A 89 -5.52 6.46 14.91
C GLN A 89 -4.25 5.75 15.39
N PHE A 90 -3.14 6.46 15.48
CA PHE A 90 -1.82 5.87 15.74
C PHE A 90 -1.18 6.37 17.04
N ILE A 91 -1.46 7.61 17.43
CA ILE A 91 -0.92 8.24 18.64
C ILE A 91 -2.09 8.54 19.59
N ASN A 92 -1.92 8.27 20.88
CA ASN A 92 -2.92 8.54 21.90
C ASN A 92 -2.92 10.03 22.32
N SER A 93 -3.87 10.42 23.16
CA SER A 93 -4.00 11.82 23.62
C SER A 93 -2.83 12.31 24.46
N LYS A 94 -2.08 11.40 25.10
CA LYS A 94 -0.88 11.71 25.88
C LYS A 94 0.39 11.81 25.03
N GLY A 95 0.28 11.60 23.71
CA GLY A 95 1.42 11.66 22.79
C GLY A 95 2.19 10.34 22.62
N TYR A 96 1.74 9.23 23.23
CA TYR A 96 2.39 7.93 23.09
C TYR A 96 1.82 7.13 21.90
N PRO A 97 2.66 6.33 21.22
CA PRO A 97 2.20 5.49 20.12
C PRO A 97 1.32 4.36 20.64
N ARG A 98 0.20 4.11 19.96
CA ARG A 98 -0.82 3.14 20.39
C ARG A 98 -0.38 1.69 20.30
N TYR A 99 0.67 1.37 19.54
CA TYR A 99 1.22 0.02 19.50
C TYR A 99 2.06 -0.31 20.75
N CYS A 100 2.49 0.71 21.51
CA CYS A 100 3.27 0.53 22.73
C CYS A 100 2.36 0.42 23.96
N THR A 101 2.83 -0.36 24.94
CA THR A 101 2.26 -0.38 26.29
C THR A 101 2.96 0.65 27.15
N VAL A 102 2.19 1.49 27.84
CA VAL A 102 2.71 2.54 28.74
C VAL A 102 2.69 2.02 30.17
N ILE A 103 3.86 1.95 30.80
CA ILE A 103 4.01 1.56 32.21
C ILE A 103 4.50 2.75 33.01
N THR A 104 3.77 3.11 34.05
CA THR A 104 4.21 4.11 35.04
C THR A 104 4.85 3.37 36.20
N MET A 105 6.13 3.63 36.43
CA MET A 105 6.89 3.04 37.53
C MET A 105 6.53 3.71 38.86
N SER A 106 6.92 3.09 39.98
CA SER A 106 6.66 3.60 41.33
C SER A 106 7.31 4.96 41.63
N ASP A 107 8.36 5.32 40.89
CA ASP A 107 9.05 6.61 40.97
C ASP A 107 8.40 7.71 40.08
N GLY A 108 7.32 7.37 39.37
CA GLY A 108 6.62 8.27 38.44
C GLY A 108 7.24 8.32 37.04
N SER A 109 8.34 7.60 36.78
CA SER A 109 8.91 7.49 35.44
C SER A 109 8.00 6.69 34.50
N ILE A 110 8.02 7.04 33.21
CA ILE A 110 7.19 6.40 32.19
C ILE A 110 8.08 5.57 31.29
N VAL A 111 7.82 4.27 31.24
CA VAL A 111 8.50 3.32 30.37
C VAL A 111 7.53 2.87 29.27
N LEU A 112 8.01 2.93 28.03
CA LEU A 112 7.29 2.41 26.88
C LEU A 112 7.83 1.01 26.56
N ASN A 113 6.95 0.03 26.62
CA ASN A 113 7.22 -1.29 26.09
C ASN A 113 6.66 -1.39 24.68
N GLY A 114 7.37 -2.14 23.84
CA GLY A 114 6.94 -2.47 22.49
C GLY A 114 5.59 -3.20 22.41
N GLY A 115 5.18 -3.50 21.19
CA GLY A 115 3.96 -4.25 20.91
C GLY A 115 4.24 -5.46 20.02
N ILE A 116 3.19 -6.23 19.75
CA ILE A 116 3.26 -7.40 18.87
C ILE A 116 2.33 -7.15 17.67
N SER A 117 2.83 -7.40 16.46
CA SER A 117 2.03 -7.34 15.24
C SER A 117 0.95 -8.42 15.21
N ARG A 118 0.01 -8.35 14.27
CA ARG A 118 -1.06 -9.36 14.16
C ARG A 118 -0.51 -10.75 13.85
N LYS A 119 0.60 -10.86 13.11
CA LYS A 119 1.27 -12.15 12.84
C LYS A 119 2.30 -12.53 13.91
N GLY A 120 2.31 -11.87 15.07
CA GLY A 120 3.17 -12.25 16.19
C GLY A 120 4.59 -11.70 16.12
N LYS A 121 4.88 -10.66 15.32
CA LYS A 121 6.21 -10.05 15.26
C LYS A 121 6.36 -8.95 16.30
N ASP A 122 7.41 -9.03 17.10
CA ASP A 122 7.73 -7.98 18.07
C ASP A 122 8.13 -6.66 17.38
N ARG A 123 7.64 -5.56 17.94
CA ARG A 123 7.96 -4.18 17.60
C ARG A 123 8.47 -3.49 18.86
N GLY A 124 9.76 -3.16 18.92
CA GLY A 124 10.36 -2.46 20.05
C GLY A 124 9.82 -1.04 20.25
N PRO A 125 10.16 -0.38 21.37
CA PRO A 125 9.76 0.99 21.63
C PRO A 125 10.40 2.00 20.65
N PRO A 126 9.96 3.27 20.66
CA PRO A 126 10.46 4.27 19.72
C PRO A 126 11.99 4.42 19.72
N GLY A 127 12.61 4.31 18.55
CA GLY A 127 14.06 4.45 18.36
C GLY A 127 14.91 3.32 18.95
N SER A 128 14.28 2.20 19.34
CA SER A 128 15.00 1.03 19.88
C SER A 128 15.79 0.26 18.82
N LYS A 129 15.48 0.45 17.53
CA LYS A 129 16.12 -0.26 16.43
C LYS A 129 17.15 0.62 15.75
N ASP A 130 18.37 0.10 15.65
CA ASP A 130 19.50 0.80 15.05
C ASP A 130 19.60 0.51 13.54
N LEU A 131 19.58 1.58 12.73
CA LEU A 131 19.69 1.52 11.27
C LEU A 131 21.01 0.86 10.84
N ARG A 132 22.12 1.13 11.54
CA ARG A 132 23.42 0.54 11.18
C ARG A 132 23.42 -0.98 11.33
N LYS A 133 22.79 -1.50 12.39
CA LYS A 133 22.59 -2.95 12.57
C LYS A 133 21.70 -3.54 11.47
N MET A 134 20.65 -2.85 11.05
CA MET A 134 19.79 -3.31 9.95
C MET A 134 20.53 -3.44 8.62
N LEU A 135 21.51 -2.57 8.40
CA LEU A 135 22.40 -2.61 7.24
C LEU A 135 23.51 -3.65 7.33
N LYS A 136 23.36 -4.68 8.19
CA LYS A 136 24.38 -5.72 8.46
C LYS A 136 25.74 -5.11 8.83
N ASN A 137 25.73 -3.99 9.55
CA ASN A 137 26.93 -3.20 9.89
C ASN A 137 27.70 -2.70 8.67
N CYS A 138 27.00 -2.32 7.59
CA CYS A 138 27.61 -1.63 6.45
C CYS A 138 28.50 -0.49 6.95
N GLY A 139 29.79 -0.56 6.60
CA GLY A 139 30.82 0.33 7.10
C GLY A 139 30.84 1.69 6.41
N ASP A 140 30.05 1.88 5.35
CA ASP A 140 30.03 3.12 4.57
C ASP A 140 29.25 4.24 5.28
N PRO A 141 29.93 5.27 5.80
CA PRO A 141 29.27 6.38 6.48
C PRO A 141 28.46 7.26 5.52
N TYR A 142 28.84 7.32 4.23
CA TYR A 142 28.14 8.14 3.23
C TYR A 142 26.81 7.52 2.85
N PHE A 143 26.77 6.19 2.67
CA PHE A 143 25.52 5.50 2.43
C PHE A 143 24.58 5.62 3.63
N LEU A 144 25.08 5.45 4.86
CA LEU A 144 24.27 5.62 6.05
C LEU A 144 23.69 7.04 6.17
N ASP A 145 24.50 8.07 5.92
CA ASP A 145 24.03 9.47 5.88
C ASP A 145 22.96 9.68 4.79
N PHE A 146 23.20 9.15 3.59
CA PHE A 146 22.26 9.23 2.48
C PHE A 146 20.89 8.64 2.86
N ILE A 147 20.87 7.44 3.46
CA ILE A 147 19.64 6.80 3.94
C ILE A 147 18.98 7.64 5.05
N HIS A 148 19.75 8.16 6.01
CA HIS A 148 19.20 9.05 7.04
C HIS A 148 18.55 10.32 6.48
N ARG A 149 19.11 10.88 5.40
CA ARG A 149 18.57 12.07 4.72
C ARG A 149 17.32 11.75 3.89
N CYS A 150 17.22 10.54 3.34
CA CYS A 150 16.00 10.04 2.69
C CYS A 150 14.87 9.74 3.70
N LEU A 151 15.21 9.27 4.91
CA LEU A 151 14.24 8.83 5.91
C LEU A 151 13.91 9.89 6.97
N LYS A 152 14.04 11.18 6.64
CA LYS A 152 13.58 12.26 7.53
C LYS A 152 12.05 12.23 7.66
N TRP A 153 11.57 12.39 8.90
CA TRP A 153 10.14 12.49 9.23
C TRP A 153 9.46 13.65 8.52
N ASP A 154 10.06 14.84 8.61
CA ASP A 154 9.56 16.05 7.96
C ASP A 154 9.87 15.99 6.45
N PRO A 155 8.85 15.99 5.57
CA PRO A 155 9.03 15.96 4.13
C PRO A 155 9.85 17.16 3.61
N GLN A 156 9.80 18.31 4.29
CA GLN A 156 10.53 19.51 3.88
C GLN A 156 12.04 19.42 4.17
N GLN A 157 12.43 18.61 5.15
CA GLN A 157 13.83 18.37 5.49
C GLN A 157 14.42 17.15 4.78
N ARG A 158 13.57 16.41 4.05
CA ARG A 158 13.97 15.22 3.31
C ARG A 158 14.76 15.65 2.08
N MET A 159 15.85 14.93 1.82
CA MET A 159 16.71 15.18 0.67
C MET A 159 15.92 15.18 -0.63
N THR A 160 16.16 16.16 -1.50
CA THR A 160 15.56 16.20 -2.84
C THR A 160 16.41 15.42 -3.84
N PRO A 161 15.87 15.01 -5.00
CA PRO A 161 16.67 14.38 -6.06
C PRO A 161 17.87 15.23 -6.51
N GLY A 162 17.71 16.55 -6.54
CA GLY A 162 18.79 17.49 -6.89
C GLY A 162 19.93 17.48 -5.87
N ASP A 163 19.62 17.30 -4.59
CA ASP A 163 20.64 17.20 -3.52
C ASP A 163 21.28 15.80 -3.44
N ALA A 164 20.57 14.77 -3.89
CA ALA A 164 21.02 13.38 -3.85
C ALA A 164 22.14 13.09 -4.85
N LEU A 165 22.06 13.64 -6.06
CA LEU A 165 23.06 13.45 -7.12
C LEU A 165 24.48 13.90 -6.71
N PRO A 166 24.68 15.13 -6.18
CA PRO A 166 25.97 15.55 -5.65
C PRO A 166 26.44 14.70 -4.47
N ALA A 167 25.53 14.26 -3.58
CA ALA A 167 25.89 13.41 -2.44
C ALA A 167 26.45 12.05 -2.89
N LEU A 168 25.92 11.48 -3.98
CA LEU A 168 26.44 10.25 -4.59
C LEU A 168 27.78 10.48 -5.31
N GLN A 169 28.00 11.67 -5.88
CA GLN A 169 29.26 12.04 -6.55
C GLN A 169 30.37 12.47 -5.59
N ALA A 170 30.02 12.94 -4.40
CA ALA A 170 30.95 13.38 -3.36
C ALA A 170 31.46 12.25 -2.46
N ALA A 171 30.93 11.02 -2.61
CA ALA A 171 31.59 9.83 -2.06
C ALA A 171 33.01 9.76 -2.68
N PRO A 172 34.07 9.60 -1.87
CA PRO A 172 35.43 9.74 -2.36
C PRO A 172 35.68 8.72 -3.47
N ALA A 173 35.80 9.22 -4.70
CA ALA A 173 36.46 8.49 -5.75
C ALA A 173 37.84 8.10 -5.24
N SER A 174 38.19 6.83 -5.37
CA SER A 174 39.55 6.32 -5.27
C SER A 174 40.54 7.32 -5.92
N PRO A 175 41.72 7.56 -5.34
CA PRO A 175 42.54 8.71 -5.68
C PRO A 175 43.12 8.56 -7.10
N THR A 176 42.54 9.25 -8.06
CA THR A 176 43.25 9.71 -9.26
C THR A 176 43.42 11.21 -9.15
N SER A 177 44.58 11.58 -8.66
CA SER A 177 45.14 12.92 -8.66
C SER A 177 45.24 13.48 -10.08
N ALA A 178 44.42 14.48 -10.39
CA ALA A 178 44.77 15.54 -11.33
C ALA A 178 43.91 16.77 -11.03
N SER A 179 44.43 17.59 -10.13
CA SER A 179 43.97 18.95 -9.85
C SER A 179 44.31 19.90 -11.01
N GLY A 180 43.36 20.77 -11.37
CA GLY A 180 43.52 21.92 -12.26
C GLY A 180 42.60 21.78 -13.48
N LEU A 181 41.65 22.66 -13.78
CA LEU A 181 41.52 24.09 -13.50
C LEU A 181 40.04 24.46 -13.71
N ARG A 182 39.48 25.29 -12.83
CA ARG A 182 38.19 25.96 -13.05
C ARG A 182 38.35 26.98 -14.19
N THR A 183 37.38 27.08 -15.08
CA THR A 183 36.73 28.36 -15.45
C THR A 183 35.45 28.13 -16.25
N SER A 184 34.43 28.87 -15.83
CA SER A 184 33.14 29.13 -16.45
C SER A 184 33.23 29.87 -17.80
N ALA A 185 32.35 29.51 -18.74
CA ALA A 185 31.80 30.40 -19.79
C ALA A 185 30.55 29.69 -20.38
N SER A 186 29.32 30.14 -20.12
CA SER A 186 28.57 31.16 -20.88
C SER A 186 28.70 31.02 -22.40
N GLY A 187 27.58 30.73 -23.06
CA GLY A 187 27.54 30.37 -24.46
C GLY A 187 27.91 31.49 -25.44
N SER A 188 28.14 31.07 -26.68
CA SER A 188 28.04 31.90 -27.88
C SER A 188 27.89 30.98 -29.09
N LYS A 189 26.91 31.31 -29.92
CA LYS A 189 26.74 30.81 -31.29
C LYS A 189 27.98 31.19 -32.12
N SER A 190 28.43 30.33 -33.03
CA SER A 190 28.32 30.60 -34.49
C SER A 190 29.14 29.63 -35.37
N SER A 191 28.53 29.36 -36.52
CA SER A 191 29.10 29.15 -37.86
C SER A 191 30.29 28.19 -38.06
N THR A 192 29.92 27.07 -38.69
CA THR A 192 30.57 26.42 -39.82
C THR A 192 31.45 27.36 -40.66
N LYS A 193 32.75 27.11 -40.70
CA LYS A 193 33.60 27.34 -41.88
C LYS A 193 34.64 26.23 -42.00
N SER A 194 34.40 25.39 -42.99
CA SER A 194 35.37 24.53 -43.67
C SER A 194 36.52 25.39 -44.22
N ASN A 195 37.75 25.14 -43.76
CA ASN A 195 38.96 25.64 -44.40
C ASN A 195 39.75 24.47 -44.97
N THR A 196 39.84 24.51 -46.29
CA THR A 196 40.70 23.77 -47.20
C THR A 196 42.16 23.85 -46.76
N LEU A 197 42.77 22.70 -46.46
CA LEU A 197 44.22 22.55 -46.34
C LEU A 197 44.81 22.44 -47.75
N GLN A 198 45.42 23.51 -48.23
CA GLN A 198 46.38 23.46 -49.32
C GLN A 198 47.64 24.25 -48.94
N SER A 199 48.78 23.62 -49.23
CA SER A 199 50.15 24.16 -49.23
C SER A 199 50.85 24.28 -47.88
N ASN A 200 51.65 23.25 -47.55
CA ASN A 200 52.97 23.40 -46.94
C ASN A 200 53.87 22.19 -47.32
N ASN A 201 53.94 21.85 -48.62
CA ASN A 201 54.79 20.74 -49.10
C ASN A 201 56.26 21.15 -49.35
N THR A 202 56.59 22.44 -49.29
CA THR A 202 57.97 22.95 -49.48
C THR A 202 58.78 22.99 -48.18
N GLU A 203 58.12 22.98 -47.01
CA GLU A 203 58.78 22.99 -45.72
C GLU A 203 59.15 21.57 -45.24
N ASN A 204 58.30 20.59 -45.57
CA ASN A 204 58.54 19.19 -45.22
C ASN A 204 59.63 18.53 -46.09
N THR A 205 59.80 18.94 -47.35
CA THR A 205 60.86 18.41 -48.23
C THR A 205 62.26 18.86 -47.80
N ASN A 206 62.39 20.07 -47.24
CA ASN A 206 63.65 20.56 -46.69
C ASN A 206 64.02 19.87 -45.36
N LYS A 207 63.04 19.60 -44.49
CA LYS A 207 63.25 18.87 -43.23
C LYS A 207 63.63 17.39 -43.46
N VAL A 208 63.05 16.74 -44.48
CA VAL A 208 63.38 15.36 -44.85
C VAL A 208 64.79 15.25 -45.48
N LYS A 209 65.22 16.23 -46.27
CA LYS A 209 66.62 16.30 -46.75
C LYS A 209 67.60 16.45 -45.59
N GLN A 210 67.31 17.33 -44.64
CA GLN A 210 68.13 17.51 -43.43
C GLN A 210 68.25 16.22 -42.60
N LEU A 211 67.16 15.46 -42.44
CA LEU A 211 67.16 14.17 -41.74
C LEU A 211 67.98 13.09 -42.47
N ASN A 212 67.93 13.03 -43.80
CA ASN A 212 68.72 12.09 -44.59
C ASN A 212 70.22 12.40 -44.53
N ASP A 213 70.60 13.68 -44.53
CA ASP A 213 72.00 14.10 -44.39
C ASP A 213 72.55 13.74 -43.00
N ILE A 214 71.75 13.87 -41.95
CA ILE A 214 72.10 13.47 -40.59
C ILE A 214 72.25 11.94 -40.46
N PHE A 215 71.35 11.17 -41.10
CA PHE A 215 71.42 9.70 -41.13
C PHE A 215 72.69 9.18 -41.84
N HIS A 216 73.05 9.80 -42.96
CA HIS A 216 74.30 9.51 -43.66
C HIS A 216 75.53 9.85 -42.81
N THR A 217 75.48 10.95 -42.05
CA THR A 217 76.55 11.39 -41.16
C THR A 217 76.75 10.40 -40.00
N MET A 218 75.68 9.97 -39.33
CA MET A 218 75.76 8.96 -38.25
C MET A 218 76.26 7.60 -38.73
N SER A 219 75.77 7.12 -39.88
CA SER A 219 76.23 5.87 -40.49
C SER A 219 77.72 5.93 -40.86
N THR A 220 78.18 7.09 -41.35
CA THR A 220 79.58 7.31 -41.71
C THR A 220 80.49 7.35 -40.47
N ILE A 221 80.08 8.03 -39.39
CA ILE A 221 80.84 8.08 -38.12
C ILE A 221 80.90 6.70 -37.47
N TYR A 222 79.78 5.99 -37.39
CA TYR A 222 79.74 4.63 -36.84
C TYR A 222 80.66 3.67 -37.61
N SER A 223 80.63 3.77 -38.95
CA SER A 223 81.51 2.99 -39.84
C SER A 223 82.99 3.40 -39.73
N ALA A 224 83.30 4.68 -39.49
CA ALA A 224 84.66 5.19 -39.34
C ALA A 224 85.27 4.76 -37.99
N LEU A 225 84.48 4.80 -36.91
CA LEU A 225 84.91 4.40 -35.57
C LEU A 225 85.13 2.88 -35.46
N GLN A 226 84.38 2.06 -36.20
CA GLN A 226 84.61 0.60 -36.26
C GLN A 226 85.85 0.20 -37.08
N ARG A 227 86.34 1.02 -38.02
CA ARG A 227 87.54 0.69 -38.82
C ARG A 227 88.86 0.85 -38.05
N ASN A 228 88.89 1.69 -37.03
CA ASN A 228 90.09 1.91 -36.21
C ASN A 228 90.48 0.71 -35.32
N ASP A 229 89.69 -0.37 -35.29
CA ASP A 229 90.03 -1.63 -34.60
C ASP A 229 90.99 -2.54 -35.39
N GLY A 230 91.31 -2.23 -36.65
CA GLY A 230 92.08 -3.11 -37.54
C GLY A 230 93.60 -2.91 -37.59
N GLU A 231 94.15 -1.77 -37.14
CA GLU A 231 95.55 -1.39 -37.42
C GLU A 231 96.32 -0.88 -36.19
N ARG A 232 96.60 -1.74 -35.21
CA ARG A 232 97.83 -1.67 -34.36
C ARG A 232 97.92 -2.87 -33.42
N GLY A 233 98.68 -3.89 -33.82
CA GLY A 233 98.93 -5.05 -32.96
C GLY A 233 99.69 -6.20 -33.63
N ARG A 234 100.87 -5.96 -34.23
CA ARG A 234 101.85 -7.04 -34.49
C ARG A 234 102.88 -7.05 -33.36
N GLY A 235 102.67 -7.92 -32.38
CA GLY A 235 103.59 -8.18 -31.27
C GLY A 235 103.07 -9.31 -30.37
N ARG A 236 103.66 -10.50 -30.53
CA ARG A 236 103.36 -11.83 -29.93
C ARG A 236 102.77 -11.86 -28.50
N GLY A 237 101.67 -12.62 -28.37
CA GLY A 237 101.15 -13.22 -27.13
C GLY A 237 99.65 -13.57 -27.18
N GLN A 238 99.31 -14.83 -27.53
CA GLN A 238 97.95 -15.43 -27.50
C GLN A 238 97.40 -15.64 -26.07
N PRO A 239 96.12 -16.06 -25.83
CA PRO A 239 94.98 -16.39 -26.73
C PRO A 239 93.68 -15.61 -26.35
N VAL A 240 92.56 -15.60 -27.08
CA VAL A 240 91.53 -16.66 -27.18
C VAL A 240 90.49 -16.21 -28.23
N ALA A 241 90.04 -17.14 -29.07
CA ALA A 241 88.97 -16.92 -30.04
C ALA A 241 87.58 -17.03 -29.38
N THR A 242 86.69 -16.07 -29.66
CA THR A 242 85.25 -16.33 -29.76
C THR A 242 84.67 -15.51 -30.90
N ASN A 243 84.07 -16.23 -31.85
CA ASN A 243 83.31 -15.74 -32.99
C ASN A 243 82.26 -14.70 -32.58
N HIS A 244 82.31 -13.50 -33.16
CA HIS A 244 81.13 -12.76 -33.65
C HIS A 244 81.59 -11.58 -34.53
N GLN A 245 81.36 -11.67 -35.83
CA GLN A 245 81.21 -10.50 -36.68
C GLN A 245 79.72 -10.10 -36.69
N PRO A 246 79.36 -8.83 -36.44
CA PRO A 246 78.11 -8.28 -36.93
C PRO A 246 78.40 -7.35 -38.11
N ILE A 247 78.15 -7.84 -39.32
CA ILE A 247 77.94 -6.99 -40.50
C ILE A 247 76.54 -6.40 -40.36
N ILE A 248 76.41 -5.14 -39.92
CA ILE A 248 75.13 -4.43 -39.88
C ILE A 248 74.89 -3.76 -41.24
N ASN A 249 73.86 -4.26 -41.92
CA ASN A 249 73.52 -3.92 -43.30
C ASN A 249 72.61 -2.67 -43.32
N ILE A 250 73.17 -1.48 -43.56
CA ILE A 250 72.44 -0.19 -43.58
C ILE A 250 71.88 0.09 -44.97
N ARG A 251 70.95 -0.75 -45.46
CA ARG A 251 70.18 -0.42 -46.66
C ARG A 251 68.87 -1.19 -46.74
N ARG A 252 67.82 -0.70 -46.08
CA ARG A 252 66.41 -0.89 -46.47
C ARG A 252 65.49 -0.10 -45.56
N SER A 253 64.85 0.95 -46.09
CA SER A 253 63.40 1.23 -45.93
C SER A 253 63.08 2.61 -46.49
N MET A 254 62.77 2.69 -47.77
CA MET A 254 61.97 3.79 -48.32
C MET A 254 61.22 3.30 -49.56
N HIS A 255 60.15 2.55 -49.33
CA HIS A 255 59.05 2.42 -50.29
C HIS A 255 57.80 2.05 -49.52
N CYS A 256 56.82 2.97 -49.53
CA CYS A 256 55.39 2.71 -49.62
C CYS A 256 54.62 4.03 -49.41
N ILE A 257 54.32 4.71 -50.52
CA ILE A 257 53.04 5.38 -50.72
C ILE A 257 52.59 4.94 -52.12
N SER A 258 51.49 4.17 -52.18
CA SER A 258 50.47 4.25 -53.22
C SER A 258 49.41 3.16 -53.01
N ASP A 259 48.20 3.64 -52.73
CA ASP A 259 46.89 3.24 -53.22
C ASP A 259 46.33 1.83 -53.01
N ASP A 260 45.17 1.82 -52.34
CA ASP A 260 44.14 0.77 -52.34
C ASP A 260 43.61 0.47 -53.75
N SER A 261 43.34 -0.80 -54.05
CA SER A 261 42.00 -1.24 -54.52
C SER A 261 41.87 -2.75 -54.76
N SER A 262 40.88 -3.32 -54.05
CA SER A 262 39.89 -4.30 -54.53
C SER A 262 40.16 -5.82 -54.44
N SER A 263 39.13 -6.50 -53.90
CA SER A 263 38.56 -7.80 -54.32
C SER A 263 39.10 -9.12 -53.75
N GLY A 264 38.31 -9.73 -52.86
CA GLY A 264 37.76 -11.08 -53.06
C GLY A 264 38.57 -12.33 -52.64
N GLY A 265 37.97 -13.12 -51.73
CA GLY A 265 37.95 -14.60 -51.84
C GLY A 265 38.84 -15.43 -50.92
N GLY A 266 38.22 -16.02 -49.90
CA GLY A 266 38.27 -17.45 -49.51
C GLY A 266 39.58 -18.19 -49.22
N GLY A 267 39.60 -18.91 -48.08
CA GLY A 267 40.15 -20.27 -47.98
C GLY A 267 41.42 -20.48 -47.14
N ASP A 268 41.20 -21.10 -45.96
CA ASP A 268 42.04 -22.03 -45.18
C ASP A 268 43.58 -21.99 -45.17
N GLY A 269 44.11 -22.09 -43.94
CA GLY A 269 45.13 -23.10 -43.63
C GLY A 269 46.51 -22.60 -43.18
N SER A 270 46.87 -22.99 -41.95
CA SER A 270 48.22 -23.21 -41.42
C SER A 270 49.06 -22.02 -40.93
N SER A 271 49.12 -21.94 -39.60
CA SER A 271 50.33 -21.79 -38.77
C SER A 271 51.51 -21.00 -39.35
N SER A 272 51.73 -19.79 -38.85
CA SER A 272 53.03 -19.42 -38.30
C SER A 272 52.90 -18.15 -37.45
N SER A 273 53.48 -18.22 -36.26
CA SER A 273 53.69 -17.13 -35.32
C SER A 273 54.36 -15.94 -36.02
N THR A 274 53.57 -14.94 -36.41
CA THR A 274 54.07 -13.62 -36.81
C THR A 274 54.41 -12.84 -35.55
N SER A 275 55.63 -13.09 -35.05
CA SER A 275 56.30 -12.17 -34.14
C SER A 275 56.19 -10.76 -34.71
N ALA A 276 55.54 -9.89 -33.95
CA ALA A 276 55.41 -8.47 -34.22
C ALA A 276 56.80 -7.88 -34.52
N LYS A 277 57.05 -7.52 -35.78
CA LYS A 277 58.15 -6.63 -36.16
C LYS A 277 57.75 -5.20 -35.79
N PHE A 278 57.75 -4.91 -34.50
CA PHE A 278 57.94 -3.54 -34.01
C PHE A 278 59.44 -3.28 -34.07
N SER A 279 59.89 -2.59 -35.13
CA SER A 279 61.25 -2.05 -35.18
C SER A 279 61.32 -0.90 -34.18
N LEU A 280 61.61 -1.23 -32.93
CA LEU A 280 61.96 -0.29 -31.87
C LEU A 280 63.40 0.19 -32.09
N SER A 281 63.63 1.47 -31.78
CA SER A 281 64.80 2.30 -32.06
C SER A 281 66.13 1.55 -32.22
N GLN A 282 66.85 1.86 -33.31
CA GLN A 282 68.15 1.28 -33.61
C GLN A 282 69.22 1.66 -32.56
N HIS A 283 68.91 2.63 -31.69
CA HIS A 283 69.73 3.07 -30.57
C HIS A 283 69.02 2.78 -29.22
N GLY A 284 69.74 2.21 -28.27
CA GLY A 284 69.20 1.73 -26.99
C GLY A 284 68.75 2.82 -26.01
N ILE A 285 68.30 2.41 -24.82
CA ILE A 285 67.76 3.29 -23.75
C ILE A 285 68.75 4.40 -23.36
N CYS A 286 70.06 4.14 -23.41
CA CYS A 286 71.11 5.12 -23.08
C CYS A 286 71.01 6.38 -23.95
N TRP A 287 70.88 6.21 -25.27
CA TRP A 287 70.83 7.28 -26.25
C TRP A 287 69.58 8.15 -26.10
N GLN A 288 68.42 7.52 -25.88
CA GLN A 288 67.17 8.23 -25.62
C GLN A 288 67.22 9.02 -24.31
N ASN A 289 67.81 8.43 -23.25
CA ASN A 289 67.97 9.11 -21.97
C ASN A 289 68.95 10.29 -22.04
N ALA A 290 70.03 10.17 -22.82
CA ALA A 290 71.01 11.25 -23.01
C ALA A 290 70.34 12.53 -23.51
N VAL A 291 69.38 12.42 -24.43
CA VAL A 291 68.65 13.55 -25.01
C VAL A 291 67.44 13.97 -24.14
N LYS A 292 66.66 13.02 -23.60
CA LYS A 292 65.51 13.33 -22.71
C LYS A 292 65.89 14.08 -21.43
N THR A 293 67.11 13.86 -20.93
CA THR A 293 67.61 14.52 -19.71
C THR A 293 67.98 15.99 -19.95
N MET A 294 67.98 16.46 -21.20
CA MET A 294 68.26 17.85 -21.52
C MET A 294 67.01 18.71 -21.36
N LYS A 295 67.17 19.87 -20.70
CA LYS A 295 66.09 20.86 -20.49
C LYS A 295 65.97 21.87 -21.63
N ILE A 296 66.96 21.93 -22.52
CA ILE A 296 67.07 22.90 -23.61
C ILE A 296 66.84 22.23 -24.96
N SER A 297 66.21 22.95 -25.89
CA SER A 297 65.94 22.51 -27.24
C SER A 297 67.22 22.46 -28.09
N CYS A 298 67.31 21.52 -29.02
CA CYS A 298 68.52 21.26 -29.83
C CYS A 298 68.98 22.46 -30.68
N ASP A 299 68.11 23.44 -30.93
CA ASP A 299 68.41 24.68 -31.66
C ASP A 299 69.17 25.72 -30.84
N LYS A 300 69.26 25.54 -29.50
CA LYS A 300 69.83 26.52 -28.56
C LYS A 300 70.88 25.92 -27.63
N LEU A 301 71.56 24.87 -28.07
CA LEU A 301 72.65 24.26 -27.32
C LEU A 301 73.77 25.28 -27.11
N ASN A 302 74.04 25.63 -25.85
CA ASN A 302 75.24 26.40 -25.51
C ASN A 302 76.48 25.49 -25.53
N ASP A 303 77.69 26.07 -25.55
CA ASP A 303 78.95 25.31 -25.65
C ASP A 303 79.09 24.25 -24.53
N GLN A 304 78.61 24.56 -23.33
CA GLN A 304 78.61 23.64 -22.20
C GLN A 304 77.66 22.45 -22.43
N GLU A 305 76.45 22.68 -22.90
CA GLU A 305 75.44 21.65 -23.20
C GLU A 305 75.84 20.81 -24.39
N HIS A 306 76.47 21.42 -25.39
CA HIS A 306 77.05 20.75 -26.54
C HIS A 306 78.13 19.75 -26.07
N SER A 307 79.07 20.19 -25.23
CA SER A 307 80.07 19.30 -24.63
C SER A 307 79.46 18.19 -23.76
N LEU A 308 78.48 18.54 -22.91
CA LEU A 308 77.83 17.57 -22.01
C LEU A 308 77.05 16.50 -22.78
N LEU A 309 76.32 16.87 -23.83
CA LEU A 309 75.62 15.91 -24.67
C LEU A 309 76.61 15.02 -25.42
N ALA A 310 77.66 15.59 -26.01
CA ALA A 310 78.71 14.82 -26.67
C ALA A 310 79.34 13.77 -25.73
N LEU A 311 79.61 14.14 -24.47
CA LEU A 311 80.13 13.23 -23.45
C LEU A 311 79.15 12.11 -23.09
N LYS A 312 77.85 12.42 -22.97
CA LYS A 312 76.82 11.40 -22.73
C LYS A 312 76.69 10.43 -23.90
N LEU A 313 76.68 10.94 -25.13
CA LEU A 313 76.64 10.11 -26.35
C LEU A 313 77.90 9.25 -26.47
N THR A 314 79.06 9.82 -26.13
CA THR A 314 80.34 9.09 -26.08
C THR A 314 80.28 7.93 -25.09
N ASN A 315 79.74 8.15 -23.90
CA ASN A 315 79.58 7.08 -22.93
C ASN A 315 78.61 6.00 -23.40
N CYS A 316 77.48 6.37 -24.00
CA CYS A 316 76.57 5.38 -24.59
C CYS A 316 77.27 4.54 -25.67
N PHE A 317 78.07 5.16 -26.53
CA PHE A 317 78.83 4.44 -27.55
C PHE A 317 79.91 3.53 -26.97
N LEU A 318 80.65 4.01 -25.97
CA LEU A 318 81.70 3.23 -25.30
C LEU A 318 81.10 2.04 -24.54
N GLU A 319 79.96 2.24 -23.87
CA GLU A 319 79.20 1.20 -23.20
C GLU A 319 78.69 0.14 -24.20
N ASP A 320 78.08 0.56 -25.30
CA ASP A 320 77.61 -0.33 -26.38
C ASP A 320 78.77 -1.11 -27.03
N SER A 321 79.98 -0.54 -27.03
CA SER A 321 81.20 -1.14 -27.58
C SER A 321 81.99 -1.97 -26.56
N GLY A 322 81.52 -2.08 -25.30
CA GLY A 322 82.21 -2.82 -24.23
C GLY A 322 83.50 -2.19 -23.72
N HIS A 323 83.69 -0.89 -23.95
CA HIS A 323 84.84 -0.12 -23.47
C HIS A 323 84.52 0.62 -22.17
N ARG A 324 85.57 1.03 -21.46
CA ARG A 324 85.45 1.84 -20.23
C ARG A 324 84.82 3.20 -20.55
N THR A 325 83.77 3.56 -19.81
CA THR A 325 83.13 4.88 -19.85
C THR A 325 83.83 5.89 -18.94
N TYR A 326 83.59 7.18 -19.18
CA TYR A 326 84.22 8.28 -18.45
C TYR A 326 83.15 9.28 -17.99
N ASP A 327 82.96 9.44 -16.69
CA ASP A 327 81.91 10.30 -16.12
C ASP A 327 82.25 11.80 -16.13
N CYS A 328 82.96 12.27 -17.17
CA CYS A 328 83.32 13.67 -17.29
C CYS A 328 82.09 14.59 -17.42
N TYR A 329 80.95 14.06 -17.87
CA TYR A 329 79.68 14.81 -17.96
C TYR A 329 79.11 15.17 -16.58
N SER A 330 79.50 14.47 -15.51
CA SER A 330 79.03 14.74 -14.14
C SER A 330 79.79 15.88 -13.47
N ILE A 331 80.85 16.40 -14.10
CA ILE A 331 81.70 17.46 -13.56
C ILE A 331 81.16 18.84 -13.96
N ASN A 332 80.82 19.66 -12.96
CA ASN A 332 80.27 21.01 -13.17
C ASN A 332 81.34 22.07 -13.49
N SER A 333 82.57 21.91 -13.02
CA SER A 333 83.68 22.84 -13.28
C SER A 333 84.34 22.57 -14.63
N GLU A 334 84.45 23.58 -15.48
CA GLU A 334 85.02 23.49 -16.82
C GLU A 334 86.49 23.05 -16.82
N ASN A 335 87.31 23.57 -15.90
CA ASN A 335 88.72 23.20 -15.77
C ASN A 335 88.89 21.72 -15.38
N GLN A 336 88.06 21.24 -14.44
CA GLN A 336 88.09 19.84 -14.02
C GLN A 336 87.55 18.92 -15.12
N ARG A 337 86.55 19.36 -15.88
CA ARG A 337 86.01 18.61 -17.02
C ARG A 337 87.04 18.49 -18.14
N SER A 338 87.73 19.58 -18.48
CA SER A 338 88.82 19.58 -19.47
C SER A 338 89.96 18.63 -19.05
N THR A 339 90.33 18.65 -17.77
CA THR A 339 91.32 17.69 -17.22
C THR A 339 90.84 16.24 -17.36
N CYS A 340 89.55 15.98 -17.11
CA CYS A 340 88.95 14.65 -17.27
C CYS A 340 88.95 14.18 -18.74
N ILE A 341 88.61 15.08 -19.68
CA ILE A 341 88.62 14.81 -21.12
C ILE A 341 90.05 14.51 -21.60
N ASN A 342 91.04 15.29 -21.15
CA ASN A 342 92.45 15.10 -21.53
C ASN A 342 93.07 13.82 -20.94
N ASN A 343 92.44 13.22 -19.92
CA ASN A 343 92.86 11.96 -19.31
C ASN A 343 92.11 10.74 -19.89
N MET A 344 91.26 10.94 -20.90
CA MET A 344 90.62 9.85 -21.62
C MET A 344 91.65 9.09 -22.48
N SER A 345 91.41 7.80 -22.69
CA SER A 345 92.16 7.05 -23.71
C SER A 345 92.01 7.69 -25.10
N ASP A 346 93.03 7.61 -25.96
CA ASP A 346 93.01 8.14 -27.34
C ASP A 346 91.74 7.78 -28.11
N ARG A 347 91.24 6.54 -27.93
CA ARG A 347 89.99 6.06 -28.53
C ARG A 347 88.77 6.84 -28.01
N ALA A 348 88.61 6.93 -26.70
CA ALA A 348 87.50 7.65 -26.08
C ALA A 348 87.55 9.16 -26.39
N PHE A 349 88.75 9.76 -26.44
CA PHE A 349 88.93 11.15 -26.85
C PHE A 349 88.57 11.37 -28.32
N SER A 350 88.98 10.44 -29.21
CA SER A 350 88.60 10.49 -30.64
C SER A 350 87.09 10.34 -30.85
N VAL A 351 86.46 9.41 -30.14
CA VAL A 351 85.00 9.21 -30.17
C VAL A 351 84.28 10.46 -29.66
N TYR A 352 84.77 11.04 -28.56
CA TYR A 352 84.25 12.30 -28.03
C TYR A 352 84.35 13.43 -29.05
N ASN A 353 85.48 13.58 -29.73
CA ASN A 353 85.66 14.64 -30.73
C ASN A 353 84.68 14.50 -31.91
N GLU A 354 84.46 13.27 -32.39
CA GLU A 354 83.48 13.00 -33.44
C GLU A 354 82.05 13.31 -32.99
N PHE A 355 81.66 12.85 -31.80
CA PHE A 355 80.35 13.21 -31.25
C PHE A 355 80.23 14.70 -31.01
N TYR A 356 81.28 15.35 -30.53
CA TYR A 356 81.31 16.79 -30.27
C TYR A 356 81.02 17.58 -31.54
N ILE A 357 81.67 17.26 -32.66
CA ILE A 357 81.44 17.93 -33.96
C ILE A 357 79.99 17.77 -34.44
N HIS A 358 79.37 16.62 -34.17
CA HIS A 358 78.04 16.26 -34.70
C HIS A 358 76.89 16.35 -33.68
N THR A 359 77.15 16.84 -32.47
CA THR A 359 76.21 16.85 -31.34
C THR A 359 74.86 17.44 -31.69
N THR A 360 74.85 18.62 -32.33
CA THR A 360 73.62 19.32 -32.70
C THR A 360 72.74 18.47 -33.63
N HIS A 361 73.34 17.86 -34.66
CA HIS A 361 72.64 16.99 -35.60
C HIS A 361 72.10 15.73 -34.92
N MET A 362 72.90 15.10 -34.06
CA MET A 362 72.47 13.92 -33.31
C MET A 362 71.34 14.23 -32.32
N CYS A 363 71.38 15.41 -31.68
CA CYS A 363 70.29 15.88 -30.82
C CYS A 363 68.96 15.94 -31.59
N PHE A 364 68.94 16.59 -32.75
CA PHE A 364 67.73 16.70 -33.57
C PHE A 364 67.22 15.33 -34.03
N TYR A 365 68.11 14.44 -34.45
CA TYR A 365 67.74 13.10 -34.91
C TYR A 365 67.12 12.25 -33.79
N LEU A 366 67.78 12.18 -32.63
CA LEU A 366 67.30 11.38 -31.50
C LEU A 366 65.99 11.94 -30.91
N ASN A 367 65.82 13.26 -30.89
CA ASN A 367 64.54 13.88 -30.50
C ASN A 367 63.43 13.59 -31.52
N TYR A 368 63.73 13.61 -32.82
CA TYR A 368 62.77 13.28 -33.86
C TYR A 368 62.31 11.81 -33.74
N GLU A 369 63.23 10.88 -33.51
CA GLU A 369 62.90 9.45 -33.30
C GLU A 369 62.02 9.23 -32.05
N ALA A 370 62.34 9.93 -30.95
CA ALA A 370 61.53 9.89 -29.73
C ALA A 370 60.11 10.45 -29.96
N TRP A 371 60.01 11.60 -30.63
CA TRP A 371 58.74 12.24 -30.95
C TRP A 371 57.86 11.39 -31.88
N GLN A 372 58.46 10.74 -32.88
CA GLN A 372 57.75 9.86 -33.80
C GLN A 372 57.14 8.66 -33.06
N THR A 373 57.90 8.06 -32.14
CA THR A 373 57.44 6.92 -31.33
C THR A 373 56.26 7.31 -30.43
N GLU A 374 56.31 8.49 -29.80
CA GLU A 374 55.22 9.00 -28.97
C GLU A 374 53.97 9.33 -29.81
N THR A 375 54.16 9.90 -31.00
CA THR A 375 53.09 10.21 -31.94
C THR A 375 52.38 8.95 -32.41
N ASP A 376 53.11 7.90 -32.80
CA ASP A 376 52.53 6.63 -33.23
C ASP A 376 51.73 5.94 -32.11
N ASN A 377 52.21 6.02 -30.86
CA ASN A 377 51.49 5.51 -29.70
C ASN A 377 50.18 6.29 -29.46
N THR A 378 50.24 7.62 -29.58
CA THR A 378 49.07 8.49 -29.43
C THR A 378 48.03 8.22 -30.52
N ILE A 379 48.46 8.07 -31.78
CA ILE A 379 47.58 7.74 -32.91
C ILE A 379 46.89 6.38 -32.68
N LYS A 380 47.63 5.37 -32.21
CA LYS A 380 47.05 4.05 -31.87
C LYS A 380 45.98 4.16 -30.78
N GLN A 381 46.24 4.94 -29.73
CA GLN A 381 45.26 5.18 -28.67
C GLN A 381 44.02 5.91 -29.17
N LEU A 382 44.20 6.97 -29.97
CA LEU A 382 43.08 7.72 -30.55
C LEU A 382 42.22 6.85 -31.48
N TYR A 383 42.84 6.00 -32.29
CA TYR A 383 42.13 5.05 -33.14
C TYR A 383 41.29 4.06 -32.30
N GLN A 384 41.87 3.51 -31.24
CA GLN A 384 41.16 2.60 -30.33
C GLN A 384 39.96 3.28 -29.66
N VAL A 385 40.13 4.51 -29.18
CA VAL A 385 39.04 5.28 -28.55
C VAL A 385 37.93 5.60 -29.56
N SER A 386 38.29 6.03 -30.77
CA SER A 386 37.32 6.33 -31.83
C SER A 386 36.53 5.10 -32.27
N SER A 387 37.20 3.95 -32.41
CA SER A 387 36.53 2.68 -32.74
C SER A 387 35.51 2.27 -31.67
N ARG A 388 35.89 2.36 -30.38
CA ARG A 388 34.96 2.07 -29.27
C ARG A 388 33.78 3.04 -29.24
N MET A 389 34.02 4.32 -29.49
CA MET A 389 32.95 5.32 -29.55
C MET A 389 31.98 5.04 -30.69
N LYS A 390 32.48 4.61 -31.86
CA LYS A 390 31.65 4.21 -33.01
C LYS A 390 30.75 3.03 -32.64
N GLU A 391 31.30 2.00 -32.00
CA GLU A 391 30.54 0.82 -31.56
C GLU A 391 29.43 1.21 -30.56
N GLN A 392 29.77 2.02 -29.55
CA GLN A 392 28.79 2.51 -28.57
C GLN A 392 27.67 3.35 -29.21
N LEU A 393 27.98 4.18 -30.21
CA LEU A 393 26.97 4.97 -30.91
C LEU A 393 26.03 4.10 -31.75
N LEU A 394 26.55 3.04 -32.39
CA LEU A 394 25.72 2.09 -33.13
C LEU A 394 24.78 1.33 -32.20
N GLU A 395 25.29 0.84 -31.06
CA GLU A 395 24.50 0.16 -30.04
C GLU A 395 23.43 1.08 -29.44
N ALA A 396 23.78 2.35 -29.16
CA ALA A 396 22.82 3.34 -28.68
C ALA A 396 21.73 3.66 -29.71
N SER A 397 22.07 3.72 -31.00
CA SER A 397 21.10 3.94 -32.08
C SER A 397 20.12 2.77 -32.21
N GLU A 398 20.62 1.53 -32.13
CA GLU A 398 19.78 0.32 -32.15
C GLU A 398 18.84 0.27 -30.92
N MET A 399 19.36 0.63 -29.74
CA MET A 399 18.55 0.73 -28.53
C MET A 399 17.46 1.82 -28.64
N GLN A 400 17.74 2.94 -29.30
CA GLN A 400 16.73 3.98 -29.56
C GLN A 400 15.64 3.49 -30.51
N GLU A 401 15.99 2.72 -31.55
CA GLU A 401 15.02 2.18 -32.50
C GLU A 401 14.08 1.15 -31.83
N THR A 402 14.65 0.26 -31.02
CA THR A 402 13.85 -0.70 -30.24
C THR A 402 12.93 0.02 -29.23
N MET A 403 13.43 1.05 -28.54
CA MET A 403 12.62 1.88 -27.63
C MET A 403 11.48 2.58 -28.36
N LEU A 404 11.73 3.16 -29.54
CA LEU A 404 10.71 3.83 -30.34
C LEU A 404 9.63 2.84 -30.82
N SER A 405 10.03 1.63 -31.22
CA SER A 405 9.09 0.58 -31.62
C SER A 405 8.19 0.15 -30.45
N SER A 406 8.75 0.03 -29.25
CA SER A 406 8.02 -0.30 -28.02
C SER A 406 7.05 0.83 -27.62
N GLN A 407 7.49 2.09 -27.72
CA GLN A 407 6.62 3.25 -27.49
C GLN A 407 5.44 3.28 -28.46
N LYS A 408 5.66 2.97 -29.74
CA LYS A 408 4.59 2.88 -30.74
C LYS A 408 3.55 1.80 -30.38
N GLN A 409 3.99 0.62 -29.94
CA GLN A 409 3.08 -0.43 -29.48
C GLN A 409 2.30 -0.01 -28.22
N SER A 410 2.98 0.64 -27.26
CA SER A 410 2.33 1.16 -26.05
C SER A 410 1.25 2.19 -26.39
N LEU A 411 1.51 3.09 -27.34
CA LEU A 411 0.54 4.07 -27.83
C LEU A 411 -0.69 3.40 -28.46
N GLN A 412 -0.48 2.33 -29.24
CA GLN A 412 -1.59 1.54 -29.80
C GLN A 412 -2.44 0.90 -28.69
N MET A 413 -1.82 0.39 -27.63
CA MET A 413 -2.54 -0.18 -26.48
C MET A 413 -3.33 0.89 -25.73
N GLN A 414 -2.74 2.06 -25.48
CA GLN A 414 -3.43 3.19 -24.85
C GLN A 414 -4.66 3.62 -25.65
N ASN A 415 -4.55 3.67 -26.98
CA ASN A 415 -5.69 4.01 -27.83
C ASN A 415 -6.81 2.95 -27.76
N LYS A 416 -6.46 1.66 -27.71
CA LYS A 416 -7.44 0.58 -27.46
C LYS A 416 -8.12 0.72 -26.09
N LEU A 417 -7.37 1.02 -25.04
CA LEU A 417 -7.91 1.25 -23.70
C LEU A 417 -8.86 2.44 -23.67
N LEU A 418 -8.53 3.53 -24.37
CA LEU A 418 -9.41 4.70 -24.49
C LEU A 418 -10.75 4.33 -25.14
N ASN A 419 -10.72 3.52 -26.21
CA ASN A 419 -11.93 3.05 -26.88
C ASN A 419 -12.78 2.16 -25.98
N HIS A 420 -12.17 1.19 -25.27
CA HIS A 420 -12.89 0.38 -24.29
C HIS A 420 -13.46 1.23 -23.14
N GLY A 421 -12.74 2.26 -22.70
CA GLY A 421 -13.23 3.19 -21.69
C GLY A 421 -14.47 3.97 -22.15
N LYS A 422 -14.52 4.35 -23.43
CA LYS A 422 -15.69 5.00 -24.02
C LYS A 422 -16.90 4.06 -24.08
N GLU A 423 -16.71 2.84 -24.55
CA GLU A 423 -17.75 1.81 -24.61
C GLU A 423 -18.30 1.47 -23.21
N LEU A 424 -17.41 1.35 -22.21
CA LEU A 424 -17.82 1.15 -20.82
C LEU A 424 -18.63 2.33 -20.28
N GLY A 425 -18.31 3.56 -20.69
CA GLY A 425 -19.10 4.75 -20.36
C GLY A 425 -20.53 4.67 -20.90
N ASP A 426 -20.70 4.20 -22.14
CA ASP A 426 -22.02 4.00 -22.75
C ASP A 426 -22.81 2.90 -22.01
N VAL A 427 -22.15 1.79 -21.66
CA VAL A 427 -22.76 0.70 -20.87
C VAL A 427 -23.15 1.17 -19.46
N LEU A 428 -22.29 1.91 -18.76
CA LEU A 428 -22.58 2.46 -17.44
C LEU A 428 -23.76 3.42 -17.47
N LYS A 429 -23.85 4.26 -18.51
CA LYS A 429 -24.98 5.17 -18.71
C LYS A 429 -26.29 4.39 -18.91
N SER A 430 -26.29 3.40 -19.79
CA SER A 430 -27.46 2.54 -20.01
C SER A 430 -27.84 1.75 -18.74
N SER A 431 -26.86 1.25 -18.00
CA SER A 431 -27.11 0.56 -16.74
C SER A 431 -27.69 1.48 -15.66
N SER A 432 -27.24 2.73 -15.58
CA SER A 432 -27.80 3.73 -14.66
C SER A 432 -29.27 3.99 -14.98
N GLU A 433 -29.59 4.21 -16.27
CA GLU A 433 -30.97 4.43 -16.72
C GLU A 433 -31.87 3.21 -16.39
N ASN A 434 -31.35 1.99 -16.57
CA ASN A 434 -32.07 0.77 -16.21
C ASN A 434 -32.31 0.64 -14.69
N VAL A 435 -31.32 0.99 -13.86
CA VAL A 435 -31.46 0.96 -12.40
C VAL A 435 -32.51 1.98 -11.94
N ASP A 436 -32.50 3.19 -12.50
CA ASP A 436 -33.51 4.21 -12.17
C ASP A 436 -34.93 3.76 -12.53
N ASN A 437 -35.10 3.10 -13.68
CA ASN A 437 -36.37 2.50 -14.07
C ASN A 437 -36.81 1.40 -13.10
N LEU A 438 -35.91 0.50 -12.71
CA LEU A 438 -36.21 -0.56 -11.74
C LEU A 438 -36.60 0.00 -10.36
N VAL A 439 -35.92 1.05 -9.90
CA VAL A 439 -36.25 1.72 -8.63
C VAL A 439 -37.65 2.35 -8.71
N LYS A 440 -38.00 2.94 -9.86
CA LYS A 440 -39.32 3.51 -10.10
C LYS A 440 -40.41 2.43 -10.07
N ASP A 441 -40.18 1.30 -10.74
CA ASP A 441 -41.11 0.17 -10.76
C ASP A 441 -41.29 -0.44 -9.35
N PHE A 442 -40.20 -0.56 -8.58
CA PHE A 442 -40.25 -1.05 -7.21
C PHE A 442 -41.06 -0.12 -6.31
N LYS A 443 -40.94 1.20 -6.49
CA LYS A 443 -41.72 2.20 -5.75
C LYS A 443 -43.21 2.10 -6.08
N GLU A 444 -43.55 1.84 -7.33
CA GLU A 444 -44.94 1.63 -7.76
C GLU A 444 -45.51 0.32 -7.20
N SER A 445 -44.76 -0.77 -7.29
CA SER A 445 -45.12 -2.06 -6.70
C SER A 445 -45.32 -2.00 -5.18
N ALA A 446 -44.45 -1.28 -4.46
CA ALA A 446 -44.59 -1.09 -3.01
C ALA A 446 -45.84 -0.26 -2.63
N LYS A 447 -46.27 0.65 -3.51
CA LYS A 447 -47.53 1.38 -3.34
C LYS A 447 -48.73 0.46 -3.49
N ASP A 448 -48.72 -0.41 -4.50
CA ASP A 448 -49.79 -1.38 -4.73
C ASP A 448 -49.89 -2.41 -3.59
N GLN A 449 -48.75 -2.90 -3.10
CA GLN A 449 -48.71 -3.79 -1.93
C GLN A 449 -49.30 -3.14 -0.67
N LYS A 450 -49.08 -1.83 -0.45
CA LYS A 450 -49.71 -1.10 0.66
C LYS A 450 -51.23 -1.04 0.53
N VAL A 451 -51.76 -0.88 -0.69
CA VAL A 451 -53.21 -0.84 -0.93
C VAL A 451 -53.83 -2.21 -0.62
N LEU A 452 -53.22 -3.31 -1.08
CA LEU A 452 -53.67 -4.67 -0.78
C LEU A 452 -53.68 -4.95 0.73
N LEU A 453 -52.64 -4.53 1.45
CA LEU A 453 -52.55 -4.69 2.90
C LEU A 453 -53.65 -3.91 3.63
N PHE A 454 -53.98 -2.70 3.19
CA PHE A 454 -55.13 -1.94 3.72
C PHE A 454 -56.46 -2.65 3.48
N GLN A 455 -56.62 -3.29 2.31
CA GLN A 455 -57.81 -4.06 1.99
C GLN A 455 -57.94 -5.32 2.87
N ILE A 456 -56.84 -5.99 3.22
CA ILE A 456 -56.86 -7.12 4.16
C ILE A 456 -57.28 -6.66 5.57
N PHE A 457 -56.75 -5.53 6.04
CA PHE A 457 -57.12 -5.00 7.36
C PHE A 457 -58.60 -4.60 7.47
N SER A 458 -59.22 -4.13 6.38
CA SER A 458 -60.65 -3.80 6.40
C SER A 458 -61.54 -5.05 6.50
N TYR A 459 -61.14 -6.17 5.88
CA TYR A 459 -61.81 -7.46 6.08
C TYR A 459 -61.67 -7.96 7.52
N PHE A 460 -60.49 -7.78 8.13
CA PHE A 460 -60.26 -8.20 9.51
C PHE A 460 -61.14 -7.43 10.51
N HIS A 461 -61.29 -6.11 10.33
CA HIS A 461 -62.15 -5.30 11.18
C HIS A 461 -63.64 -5.67 11.04
N SER A 462 -64.08 -6.00 9.82
CA SER A 462 -65.43 -6.49 9.56
C SER A 462 -65.68 -7.85 10.24
N PHE A 463 -64.71 -8.76 10.20
CA PHE A 463 -64.78 -10.05 10.89
C PHE A 463 -64.82 -9.91 12.41
N GLN A 464 -64.00 -9.03 12.99
CA GLN A 464 -64.05 -8.72 14.43
C GLN A 464 -65.40 -8.13 14.85
N ASN A 465 -66.00 -7.28 14.03
CA ASN A 465 -67.31 -6.72 14.32
C ASN A 465 -68.44 -7.76 14.27
N TRP A 466 -68.33 -8.74 13.37
CA TRP A 466 -69.27 -9.85 13.27
C TRP A 466 -69.16 -10.80 14.46
N ILE A 467 -67.94 -11.20 14.85
CA ILE A 467 -67.72 -12.17 15.94
C ILE A 467 -68.19 -11.65 17.30
N VAL A 468 -68.01 -10.35 17.57
CA VAL A 468 -68.48 -9.71 18.81
C VAL A 468 -70.01 -9.67 18.87
N GLY A 469 -70.68 -9.53 17.72
CA GLY A 469 -72.15 -9.58 17.62
C GLY A 469 -72.71 -10.96 17.94
N GLU A 470 -72.14 -12.02 17.35
CA GLU A 470 -72.60 -13.38 17.60
C GLU A 470 -72.30 -13.89 19.02
N VAL A 471 -71.20 -13.51 19.66
CA VAL A 471 -70.92 -14.00 21.03
C VAL A 471 -71.89 -13.41 22.06
N SER A 472 -72.43 -12.20 21.81
CA SER A 472 -73.30 -11.49 22.75
C SER A 472 -74.66 -12.17 22.98
N TRP A 473 -75.33 -12.65 21.92
CA TRP A 473 -76.66 -13.28 22.06
C TRP A 473 -76.61 -14.63 22.79
N PHE A 474 -75.54 -15.41 22.59
CA PHE A 474 -75.32 -16.67 23.32
C PHE A 474 -75.21 -16.43 24.83
N GLN A 475 -74.52 -15.36 25.25
CA GLN A 475 -74.40 -15.01 26.67
C GLN A 475 -75.75 -14.64 27.30
N SER A 476 -76.64 -13.96 26.56
CA SER A 476 -78.01 -13.67 27.04
C SER A 476 -78.83 -14.93 27.27
N ILE A 477 -78.78 -15.90 26.35
CA ILE A 477 -79.52 -17.16 26.48
C ILE A 477 -79.09 -17.92 27.74
N ILE A 478 -77.79 -18.09 27.93
CA ILE A 478 -77.25 -18.82 29.09
C ILE A 478 -77.68 -18.15 30.40
N TYR A 479 -77.64 -16.81 30.48
CA TYR A 479 -78.04 -16.06 31.66
C TYR A 479 -79.52 -16.27 32.05
N TYR A 480 -80.44 -16.19 31.09
CA TYR A 480 -81.87 -16.33 31.41
C TYR A 480 -82.27 -17.78 31.69
N VAL A 481 -81.67 -18.76 30.99
CA VAL A 481 -81.90 -20.18 31.28
C VAL A 481 -81.46 -20.51 32.72
N THR A 482 -80.25 -20.08 33.10
CA THR A 482 -79.74 -20.30 34.47
C THR A 482 -80.57 -19.57 35.52
N SER A 483 -80.99 -18.33 35.26
CA SER A 483 -81.87 -17.56 36.16
C SER A 483 -83.25 -18.21 36.35
N CYS A 484 -83.86 -18.72 35.28
CA CYS A 484 -85.14 -19.44 35.35
C CYS A 484 -85.02 -20.73 36.17
N ILE A 485 -83.94 -21.50 36.00
CA ILE A 485 -83.67 -22.70 36.79
C ILE A 485 -83.53 -22.34 38.27
N LEU A 486 -82.75 -21.30 38.59
CA LEU A 486 -82.57 -20.85 39.98
C LEU A 486 -83.89 -20.38 40.61
N CYS A 487 -84.69 -19.59 39.90
CA CYS A 487 -86.00 -19.17 40.39
C CYS A 487 -86.97 -20.35 40.60
N ALA A 488 -86.94 -21.37 39.73
CA ALA A 488 -87.72 -22.59 39.91
C ALA A 488 -87.26 -23.39 41.15
N LEU A 489 -85.96 -23.51 41.36
CA LEU A 489 -85.38 -24.19 42.53
C LEU A 489 -85.75 -23.48 43.83
N PHE A 490 -85.54 -22.16 43.92
CA PHE A 490 -85.83 -21.40 45.13
C PHE A 490 -87.33 -21.26 45.43
N SER A 491 -88.19 -21.30 44.42
CA SER A 491 -89.65 -21.30 44.59
C SER A 491 -90.28 -22.69 44.76
N SER A 492 -89.47 -23.75 44.81
CA SER A 492 -89.94 -25.13 45.04
C SER A 492 -90.29 -25.41 46.51
N CYS A 493 -89.77 -24.59 47.44
CA CYS A 493 -90.07 -24.72 48.87
C CYS A 493 -91.46 -24.15 49.21
N LYS A 494 -92.20 -24.82 50.11
CA LYS A 494 -93.52 -24.36 50.57
C LYS A 494 -93.51 -22.94 51.16
N LYS A 495 -92.37 -22.51 51.71
CA LYS A 495 -92.17 -21.18 52.30
C LYS A 495 -92.11 -20.03 51.29
N THR A 496 -91.79 -20.33 50.03
CA THR A 496 -91.51 -19.33 48.97
C THR A 496 -92.35 -19.57 47.72
N ALA A 497 -93.35 -20.46 47.79
CA ALA A 497 -94.20 -20.85 46.66
C ALA A 497 -94.99 -19.67 46.07
N ASP A 498 -95.42 -18.73 46.91
CA ASP A 498 -96.17 -17.52 46.50
C ASP A 498 -95.29 -16.53 45.69
N ALA A 499 -93.97 -16.56 45.90
CA ALA A 499 -93.01 -15.73 45.17
C ALA A 499 -92.78 -16.18 43.71
N ARG A 500 -93.27 -17.36 43.31
CA ARG A 500 -92.95 -17.93 41.99
C ARG A 500 -93.41 -17.05 40.83
N ILE A 501 -94.65 -16.57 40.89
CA ILE A 501 -95.25 -15.78 39.81
C ILE A 501 -94.56 -14.41 39.72
N THR A 502 -94.22 -13.80 40.85
CA THR A 502 -93.54 -12.49 40.91
C THR A 502 -92.09 -12.58 40.41
N LEU A 503 -91.38 -13.68 40.70
CA LEU A 503 -90.02 -13.90 40.17
C LEU A 503 -90.00 -14.08 38.65
N PHE A 504 -90.92 -14.89 38.09
CA PHE A 504 -90.98 -15.07 36.64
C PHE A 504 -91.46 -13.82 35.89
N THR A 505 -92.31 -12.99 36.51
CA THR A 505 -92.72 -11.71 35.91
C THR A 505 -91.57 -10.70 35.92
N ILE A 506 -90.78 -10.60 36.99
CA ILE A 506 -89.58 -9.76 37.02
C ILE A 506 -88.57 -10.19 35.94
N LEU A 507 -88.32 -11.49 35.80
CA LEU A 507 -87.44 -12.01 34.75
C LEU A 507 -87.99 -11.72 33.34
N SER A 508 -89.29 -11.87 33.12
CA SER A 508 -89.92 -11.60 31.81
C SER A 508 -89.85 -10.12 31.43
N LEU A 509 -90.11 -9.22 32.37
CA LEU A 509 -89.96 -7.77 32.14
C LEU A 509 -88.51 -7.40 31.84
N ASN A 510 -87.55 -8.04 32.50
CA ASN A 510 -86.14 -7.81 32.23
C ASN A 510 -85.72 -8.25 30.82
N VAL A 511 -86.27 -9.35 30.28
CA VAL A 511 -86.06 -9.77 28.88
C VAL A 511 -86.58 -8.71 27.90
N VAL A 512 -87.78 -8.18 28.15
CA VAL A 512 -88.38 -7.14 27.28
C VAL A 512 -87.54 -5.85 27.33
N ALA A 513 -87.11 -5.43 28.52
CA ALA A 513 -86.25 -4.27 28.68
C ALA A 513 -84.90 -4.44 27.94
N GLU A 514 -84.28 -5.62 28.02
CA GLU A 514 -83.04 -5.92 27.29
C GLU A 514 -83.26 -5.87 25.77
N ARG A 515 -84.38 -6.41 25.25
CA ARG A 515 -84.70 -6.37 23.81
C ARG A 515 -84.96 -4.96 23.30
N MET A 516 -85.65 -4.13 24.08
CA MET A 516 -85.88 -2.72 23.76
C MET A 516 -84.56 -1.92 23.75
N LEU A 517 -83.66 -2.21 24.69
CA LEU A 517 -82.35 -1.56 24.77
C LEU A 517 -81.47 -1.92 23.57
N VAL A 518 -81.44 -3.20 23.18
CA VAL A 518 -80.72 -3.63 21.97
C VAL A 518 -81.27 -2.96 20.71
N GLN A 519 -82.60 -2.93 20.54
CA GLN A 519 -83.23 -2.28 19.38
C GLN A 519 -82.98 -0.75 19.34
N TYR A 520 -82.92 -0.10 20.50
CA TYR A 520 -82.58 1.33 20.59
C TYR A 520 -81.13 1.61 20.16
N TYR A 521 -80.18 0.78 20.60
CA TYR A 521 -78.78 0.92 20.23
C TYR A 521 -78.46 0.50 18.80
N ASP A 522 -79.22 -0.43 18.21
CA ASP A 522 -79.07 -0.83 16.81
C ASP A 522 -79.50 0.28 15.83
N ASN A 523 -80.43 1.14 16.24
CA ASN A 523 -80.86 2.33 15.50
C ASN A 523 -79.89 3.52 15.63
N MET A 524 -78.92 3.47 16.54
CA MET A 524 -77.90 4.52 16.72
C MET A 524 -76.58 4.07 16.09
N ASP A 525 -75.93 4.98 15.37
CA ASP A 525 -74.79 4.72 14.49
C ASP A 525 -73.66 3.89 15.15
N HIS A 526 -73.08 2.97 14.36
CA HIS A 526 -72.24 1.85 14.80
C HIS A 526 -70.80 2.26 15.17
N SER A 527 -70.62 3.04 16.23
CA SER A 527 -69.29 3.23 16.83
C SER A 527 -68.90 2.05 17.73
N SER A 528 -67.61 1.66 17.74
CA SER A 528 -67.09 0.61 18.62
C SER A 528 -67.29 0.92 20.11
N ASP A 529 -67.30 2.20 20.47
CA ASP A 529 -67.58 2.68 21.83
C ASP A 529 -69.04 2.46 22.23
N SER A 530 -69.97 2.59 21.29
CA SER A 530 -71.40 2.30 21.51
C SER A 530 -71.63 0.83 21.88
N LYS A 531 -70.88 -0.12 21.28
CA LYS A 531 -70.99 -1.56 21.58
C LYS A 531 -70.48 -1.90 22.99
N ASN A 532 -69.36 -1.32 23.41
CA ASN A 532 -68.83 -1.51 24.77
C ASN A 532 -69.77 -0.94 25.84
N ASN A 533 -70.36 0.22 25.55
CA ASN A 533 -71.34 0.84 26.44
C ASN A 533 -72.66 0.05 26.50
N LEU A 534 -73.10 -0.55 25.40
CA LEU A 534 -74.25 -1.45 25.35
C LEU A 534 -74.06 -2.66 26.28
N VAL A 535 -72.93 -3.37 26.15
CA VAL A 535 -72.63 -4.55 27.00
C VAL A 535 -72.58 -4.16 28.48
N ARG A 536 -71.94 -3.03 28.81
CA ARG A 536 -71.84 -2.52 30.19
C ARG A 536 -73.22 -2.18 30.75
N THR A 537 -74.08 -1.54 29.96
CA THR A 537 -75.42 -1.13 30.38
C THR A 537 -76.33 -2.35 30.59
N THR A 538 -76.32 -3.33 29.68
CA THR A 538 -77.07 -4.58 29.82
C THR A 538 -76.72 -5.34 31.10
N TRP A 539 -75.43 -5.41 31.45
CA TRP A 539 -74.98 -6.03 32.70
C TRP A 539 -75.48 -5.32 33.96
N MET A 540 -75.66 -4.00 33.92
CA MET A 540 -76.22 -3.23 35.04
C MET A 540 -77.70 -3.57 35.25
N TYR A 541 -78.51 -3.63 34.19
CA TYR A 541 -79.93 -4.01 34.27
C TYR A 541 -80.12 -5.43 34.84
N ARG A 542 -79.29 -6.39 34.42
CA ARG A 542 -79.31 -7.76 34.95
C ARG A 542 -79.04 -7.83 36.45
N LYS A 543 -78.04 -7.08 36.93
CA LYS A 543 -77.73 -7.01 38.38
C LYS A 543 -78.89 -6.44 39.18
N ILE A 544 -79.52 -5.37 38.67
CA ILE A 544 -80.67 -4.74 39.33
C ILE A 544 -81.85 -5.74 39.42
N ALA A 545 -82.16 -6.45 38.34
CA ALA A 545 -83.23 -7.46 38.33
C ALA A 545 -82.98 -8.60 39.33
N LEU A 546 -81.74 -9.10 39.43
CA LEU A 546 -81.39 -10.14 40.41
C LEU A 546 -81.53 -9.65 41.86
N ILE A 547 -81.18 -8.39 42.14
CA ILE A 547 -81.38 -7.79 43.46
C ILE A 547 -82.87 -7.73 43.81
N PHE A 548 -83.73 -7.32 42.86
CA PHE A 548 -85.18 -7.35 43.07
C PHE A 548 -85.70 -8.77 43.34
N CYS A 549 -85.23 -9.77 42.59
CA CYS A 549 -85.57 -11.18 42.85
C CYS A 549 -85.11 -11.67 44.23
N ALA A 550 -83.93 -11.25 44.69
CA ALA A 550 -83.44 -11.60 46.02
C ALA A 550 -84.26 -10.94 47.12
N ILE A 551 -84.65 -9.67 46.95
CA ILE A 551 -85.51 -8.94 47.89
C ILE A 551 -86.90 -9.58 47.96
N THR A 552 -87.51 -9.95 46.82
CA THR A 552 -88.83 -10.61 46.83
C THR A 552 -88.79 -11.97 47.50
N LEU A 553 -87.74 -12.78 47.29
CA LEU A 553 -87.52 -14.03 48.02
C LEU A 553 -87.33 -13.81 49.52
N PHE A 554 -86.56 -12.79 49.92
CA PHE A 554 -86.33 -12.46 51.32
C PHE A 554 -87.62 -11.99 52.01
N CYS A 555 -88.36 -11.07 51.39
CA CYS A 555 -89.63 -10.57 51.93
C CYS A 555 -90.67 -11.68 52.07
N THR A 556 -90.81 -12.55 51.06
CA THR A 556 -91.77 -13.67 51.10
C THR A 556 -91.35 -14.73 52.12
N TYR A 557 -90.05 -14.97 52.32
CA TYR A 557 -89.55 -15.84 53.38
C TYR A 557 -89.86 -15.29 54.78
N TYR A 558 -89.64 -14.00 55.02
CA TYR A 558 -89.90 -13.36 56.32
C TYR A 558 -91.38 -13.21 56.64
N TYR A 559 -92.21 -12.93 55.63
CA TYR A 559 -93.66 -12.75 55.80
C TYR A 559 -94.41 -14.10 55.77
N TYR A 560 -93.71 -15.22 55.57
CA TYR A 560 -94.31 -16.55 55.53
C TYR A 560 -94.94 -16.88 56.90
N ARG A 561 -96.27 -17.00 56.90
CA ARG A 561 -97.08 -17.30 58.07
C ARG A 561 -97.74 -18.66 57.86
N ASP A 562 -97.52 -19.59 58.76
CA ASP A 562 -98.00 -20.97 58.63
C ASP A 562 -99.49 -21.07 59.00
N GLU A 563 -100.36 -20.93 57.99
CA GLU A 563 -101.82 -21.04 58.15
C GLU A 563 -102.27 -22.42 58.69
N GLN A 564 -101.50 -23.48 58.46
CA GLN A 564 -101.85 -24.83 58.95
C GLN A 564 -101.61 -24.91 60.47
N VAL A 565 -100.54 -24.29 60.96
CA VAL A 565 -100.24 -24.20 62.40
C VAL A 565 -101.22 -23.27 63.10
N GLU A 566 -101.60 -22.14 62.49
CA GLU A 566 -102.64 -21.27 63.06
C GLU A 566 -104.02 -21.94 63.08
N ASN A 567 -104.41 -22.65 62.02
CA ASN A 567 -105.68 -23.39 62.00
C ASN A 567 -105.67 -24.55 63.00
N TYR A 568 -104.55 -25.27 63.16
CA TYR A 568 -104.42 -26.30 64.20
C TYR A 568 -104.57 -25.69 65.61
N ASN A 569 -103.91 -24.57 65.88
CA ASN A 569 -104.03 -23.86 67.15
C ASN A 569 -105.44 -23.26 67.37
N ALA A 570 -106.10 -22.79 66.31
CA ALA A 570 -107.49 -22.34 66.36
C ALA A 570 -108.46 -23.51 66.64
N LEU A 571 -108.25 -24.66 66.00
CA LEU A 571 -109.03 -25.88 66.24
C LEU A 571 -108.85 -26.36 67.68
N LYS A 572 -107.62 -26.34 68.20
CA LYS A 572 -107.30 -26.70 69.58
C LYS A 572 -107.93 -25.73 70.60
N ARG A 573 -108.04 -24.45 70.25
CA ARG A 573 -108.80 -23.47 71.04
C ARG A 573 -110.30 -23.76 71.03
N ILE A 574 -110.88 -24.13 69.88
CA ILE A 574 -112.30 -24.50 69.77
C ILE A 574 -112.58 -25.79 70.56
N GLU A 575 -111.71 -26.80 70.47
CA GLU A 575 -111.79 -28.04 71.24
C GLU A 575 -111.70 -27.80 72.75
N HIS A 576 -110.80 -26.91 73.18
CA HIS A 576 -110.69 -26.52 74.59
C HIS A 576 -111.95 -25.79 75.09
N GLN A 577 -112.53 -24.89 74.27
CA GLN A 577 -113.78 -24.21 74.60
C GLN A 577 -114.97 -25.18 74.70
N LEU A 578 -115.02 -26.20 73.83
CA LEU A 578 -116.05 -27.25 73.90
C LEU A 578 -115.93 -28.11 75.17
N ASN A 579 -114.71 -28.46 75.60
CA ASN A 579 -114.50 -29.21 76.85
C ASN A 579 -114.90 -28.42 78.11
N ILE A 580 -114.62 -27.10 78.16
CA ILE A 580 -115.05 -26.23 79.27
C ILE A 580 -116.58 -26.14 79.36
N ILE A 581 -117.26 -26.03 78.22
CA ILE A 581 -118.73 -26.02 78.17
C ILE A 581 -119.30 -27.37 78.64
N GLN A 582 -118.66 -28.48 78.30
CA GLN A 582 -119.09 -29.83 78.68
C GLN A 582 -118.85 -30.17 80.15
N GLU A 583 -117.82 -29.61 80.80
CA GLU A 583 -117.64 -29.71 82.27
C GLU A 583 -118.64 -28.82 83.03
N GLY A 584 -119.03 -27.66 82.47
CA GLY A 584 -120.02 -26.74 83.06
C GLY A 584 -121.49 -27.14 82.91
N THR A 585 -121.81 -28.16 82.10
CA THR A 585 -123.19 -28.65 81.85
C THR A 585 -123.44 -30.08 82.31
N SER A 586 -122.71 -30.53 83.33
CA SER A 586 -123.05 -31.75 84.08
C SER A 586 -124.07 -31.46 85.19
N ILE A 587 -125.29 -31.07 84.81
CA ILE A 587 -126.57 -31.36 85.50
C ILE A 587 -127.71 -30.93 84.55
N SER A 588 -128.59 -31.88 84.27
CA SER A 588 -129.90 -31.76 83.64
C SER A 588 -130.04 -31.94 82.12
N THR A 589 -130.44 -33.17 81.80
CA THR A 589 -131.38 -33.61 80.75
C THR A 589 -130.94 -33.73 79.29
N MET A 590 -130.96 -35.00 78.87
CA MET A 590 -130.83 -35.61 77.56
C MET A 590 -131.67 -34.99 76.42
N HIS A 591 -131.06 -34.77 75.25
CA HIS A 591 -131.35 -35.53 74.00
C HIS A 591 -130.35 -35.15 72.89
N PRO A 592 -129.71 -36.11 72.18
CA PRO A 592 -128.74 -35.81 71.12
C PRO A 592 -129.41 -35.57 69.76
N VAL A 593 -129.07 -34.44 69.14
CA VAL A 593 -129.37 -34.13 67.73
C VAL A 593 -128.31 -34.77 66.85
N CYS A 594 -128.77 -35.63 65.94
CA CYS A 594 -127.96 -36.33 64.95
C CYS A 594 -127.72 -35.44 63.72
N TYR A 595 -126.47 -35.10 63.41
CA TYR A 595 -126.08 -34.65 62.05
C TYR A 595 -125.02 -35.60 61.50
N SER A 596 -125.50 -36.70 60.91
CA SER A 596 -124.70 -37.62 60.11
C SER A 596 -124.88 -37.37 58.61
N THR A 597 -123.93 -37.88 57.83
CA THR A 597 -124.14 -38.44 56.48
C THR A 597 -124.19 -37.55 55.22
N ARG A 598 -123.85 -36.25 55.23
CA ARG A 598 -123.72 -35.47 53.96
C ARG A 598 -122.29 -35.28 53.42
N LEU A 599 -121.26 -35.51 54.23
CA LEU A 599 -119.85 -35.27 53.84
C LEU A 599 -119.08 -36.50 53.35
N ASN A 600 -119.43 -37.72 53.79
CA ASN A 600 -118.79 -38.95 53.30
C ASN A 600 -119.26 -39.37 51.91
N LEU A 601 -120.46 -38.97 51.49
CA LEU A 601 -121.02 -39.31 50.18
C LEU A 601 -120.37 -38.50 49.03
N LYS A 602 -119.94 -37.25 49.31
CA LYS A 602 -119.18 -36.43 48.33
C LYS A 602 -117.74 -36.91 48.12
N ARG A 603 -117.10 -37.51 49.14
CA ARG A 603 -115.72 -38.05 49.01
C ARG A 603 -115.67 -39.32 48.16
N LEU A 604 -116.66 -40.20 48.28
CA LEU A 604 -116.76 -41.41 47.45
C LEU A 604 -117.12 -41.11 45.99
N GLN A 605 -117.96 -40.08 45.74
CA GLN A 605 -118.29 -39.64 44.37
C GLN A 605 -117.13 -38.90 43.68
N ALA A 606 -116.24 -38.24 44.42
CA ALA A 606 -115.07 -37.57 43.87
C ALA A 606 -113.91 -38.55 43.53
N GLN A 607 -113.80 -39.67 44.25
CA GLN A 607 -112.80 -40.71 43.95
C GLN A 607 -113.20 -41.59 42.76
N ALA A 608 -114.49 -41.90 42.56
CA ALA A 608 -114.95 -42.65 41.39
C ALA A 608 -114.79 -41.87 40.06
N LYS A 609 -114.84 -40.53 40.07
CA LYS A 609 -114.72 -39.71 38.85
C LYS A 609 -113.28 -39.48 38.39
N LYS A 610 -112.28 -39.81 39.22
CA LYS A 610 -110.85 -39.61 38.92
C LYS A 610 -110.18 -40.85 38.30
N GLN A 611 -110.85 -42.00 38.30
CA GLN A 611 -110.32 -43.27 37.79
C GLN A 611 -110.73 -43.58 36.33
N ASN A 612 -111.69 -42.85 35.75
CA ASN A 612 -112.25 -43.13 34.42
C ASN A 612 -111.71 -42.26 33.27
N ASN A 613 -110.70 -41.40 33.51
CA ASN A 613 -110.12 -40.50 32.50
C ASN A 613 -108.62 -40.77 32.24
N THR A 614 -108.13 -41.97 32.57
CA THR A 614 -106.72 -42.35 32.39
C THR A 614 -106.47 -43.46 31.37
N ASP A 615 -107.47 -43.76 30.53
CA ASP A 615 -107.30 -44.61 29.35
C ASP A 615 -107.92 -43.87 28.15
N VAL A 616 -107.22 -43.90 27.00
CA VAL A 616 -107.49 -43.20 25.72
C VAL A 616 -106.77 -41.85 25.55
N LEU A 617 -105.43 -41.88 25.43
CA LEU A 617 -104.67 -41.38 24.26
C LEU A 617 -103.17 -41.70 24.48
N SER A 618 -102.69 -42.77 23.84
CA SER A 618 -101.28 -43.03 23.55
C SER A 618 -101.04 -42.81 22.07
#